data_AF-A0A1Y4HHY5-F1
#
_entry.id   AF-A0A1Y4HHY5-F1
#
_cell.length_a   1.000
_cell.length_b   1.000
_cell.length_c   1.000
_cell.angle_alpha   90.00
_cell.angle_beta   90.00
_cell.angle_gamma   90.00
#
_symmetry.space_group_name_H-M   'P 1'
#
loop_
_entity.id
_entity.type
_entity.pdbx_description
1 polymer ?
#
loop_
_entity_poly.entity_id
_entity_poly.type
_entity_poly.pdbx_seq_one_letter_code
_entity_poly.pdbx_strand_id
1 'polypeptide(L)'
;MSQTNKSPDGLNFYNCFRLLHKCVQAGLIQLSPRDPNCILVYREAGIKAPEGWYEENMHDCAKELMSDLEGQKFLVETLKCKKGIDFSEEALPLAEWVRQ
;
A
#
# COMPACT_ATOMS: atom_id res chain seq x y z
N MET A 1 -0.11 23.83 -2.77
CA MET A 1 0.45 23.47 -1.45
C MET A 1 0.34 21.96 -1.29
N SER A 2 1.38 21.21 -1.68
CA SER A 2 1.37 19.75 -1.59
C SER A 2 1.93 19.37 -0.22
N GLN A 3 1.04 19.18 0.76
CA GLN A 3 1.45 18.72 2.09
C GLN A 3 1.76 17.23 1.98
N THR A 4 3.04 16.89 1.98
CA THR A 4 3.54 15.54 2.18
C THR A 4 3.26 15.15 3.63
N ASN A 5 2.06 14.61 3.90
CA ASN A 5 1.71 13.97 5.17
C ASN A 5 2.45 12.63 5.28
N LYS A 6 3.79 12.66 5.34
CA LYS A 6 4.63 11.53 5.71
C LYS A 6 4.74 11.55 7.24
N SER A 7 4.43 10.45 7.91
CA SER A 7 4.94 10.28 9.28
C SER A 7 6.48 10.22 9.19
N PRO A 8 7.24 10.78 10.13
CA PRO A 8 8.68 10.99 9.98
C PRO A 8 9.46 9.73 9.52
N ASP A 9 8.97 8.55 9.91
CA ASP A 9 9.59 7.25 9.67
C ASP A 9 8.80 6.34 8.71
N GLY A 10 7.66 6.81 8.16
CA GLY A 10 6.75 6.01 7.34
C GLY A 10 6.90 6.24 5.83
N LEU A 11 6.43 5.28 5.04
CA LEU A 11 6.35 5.41 3.59
C LEU A 11 5.30 6.46 3.20
N ASN A 12 5.62 7.25 2.17
CA ASN A 12 4.62 8.13 1.55
C ASN A 12 3.58 7.31 0.75
N PHE A 13 2.51 7.97 0.29
CA PHE A 13 1.45 7.36 -0.52
C PHE A 13 1.97 6.55 -1.71
N TYR A 14 2.89 7.12 -2.51
CA TYR A 14 3.44 6.47 -3.70
C TYR A 14 4.16 5.16 -3.32
N ASN A 15 4.95 5.17 -2.26
CA ASN A 15 5.66 3.98 -1.81
C ASN A 15 4.73 2.96 -1.14
N CYS A 16 3.66 3.38 -0.45
CA CYS A 16 2.62 2.47 0.04
C CYS A 16 1.91 1.77 -1.13
N PHE A 17 1.58 2.51 -2.19
CA PHE A 17 0.97 1.94 -3.39
C PHE A 17 1.90 0.95 -4.09
N ARG A 18 3.19 1.30 -4.24
CA ARG A 18 4.22 0.37 -4.76
C ARG A 18 4.38 -0.88 -3.90
N LEU A 19 4.33 -0.73 -2.57
CA LEU A 19 4.42 -1.84 -1.63
C LEU A 19 3.24 -2.81 -1.84
N LEU A 20 2.00 -2.31 -1.91
CA LEU A 20 0.82 -3.13 -2.20
C LEU A 20 0.94 -3.86 -3.55
N HIS A 21 1.38 -3.16 -4.60
CA HIS A 21 1.62 -3.79 -5.91
C HIS A 21 2.66 -4.91 -5.85
N LYS A 22 3.77 -4.71 -5.14
CA LYS A 22 4.79 -5.76 -4.97
C LYS A 22 4.25 -6.96 -4.17
N CYS A 23 3.45 -6.71 -3.13
CA CYS A 23 2.77 -7.78 -2.40
C CYS A 23 1.83 -8.59 -3.30
N VAL A 24 1.09 -7.92 -4.19
CA VAL A 24 0.25 -8.59 -5.20
C VAL A 24 1.09 -9.43 -6.17
N GLN A 25 2.14 -8.84 -6.76
CA GLN A 25 3.01 -9.55 -7.70
C GLN A 25 3.70 -10.76 -7.06
N ALA A 26 4.03 -10.66 -5.77
CA ALA A 26 4.62 -11.75 -5.01
C ALA A 26 3.59 -12.81 -4.54
N GLY A 27 2.29 -12.58 -4.76
CA GLY A 27 1.20 -13.47 -4.34
C GLY A 27 0.99 -13.50 -2.82
N LEU A 28 1.28 -12.38 -2.13
CA LEU A 28 0.98 -12.20 -0.70
C LEU A 28 -0.38 -11.54 -0.46
N ILE A 29 -0.82 -10.70 -1.41
CA ILE A 29 -2.14 -10.08 -1.43
C ILE A 29 -2.83 -10.48 -2.73
N GLN A 30 -4.13 -10.69 -2.68
CA GLN A 30 -4.91 -11.12 -3.83
C GLN A 30 -5.58 -9.90 -4.49
N LEU A 31 -5.44 -9.78 -5.81
CA LEU A 31 -6.26 -8.85 -6.60
C LEU A 31 -7.70 -9.36 -6.66
N SER A 32 -8.64 -8.42 -6.77
CA SER A 32 -10.03 -8.75 -7.07
C SER A 32 -10.11 -9.50 -8.40
N PRO A 33 -10.92 -10.57 -8.49
CA PRO A 33 -11.20 -11.24 -9.76
C PRO A 33 -12.12 -10.42 -10.67
N ARG A 34 -12.73 -9.35 -10.17
CA ARG A 34 -13.72 -8.52 -10.89
C ARG A 34 -13.16 -7.17 -11.33
N ASP A 35 -12.28 -6.55 -10.54
CA ASP A 35 -11.68 -5.24 -10.84
C ASP A 35 -10.17 -5.27 -10.56
N PRO A 36 -9.30 -5.11 -11.58
CA PRO A 36 -7.85 -5.13 -11.40
C PRO A 36 -7.30 -3.95 -10.57
N ASN A 37 -8.11 -2.93 -10.30
CA ASN A 37 -7.72 -1.81 -9.42
C ASN A 37 -8.02 -2.08 -7.94
N CYS A 38 -8.66 -3.21 -7.63
CA CYS A 38 -9.06 -3.57 -6.28
C CYS A 38 -8.26 -4.76 -5.75
N ILE A 39 -8.03 -4.78 -4.44
CA ILE A 39 -7.48 -5.93 -3.71
C ILE A 39 -8.52 -6.48 -2.74
N LEU A 40 -8.36 -7.75 -2.37
CA LEU A 40 -9.14 -8.38 -1.32
C LEU A 40 -8.59 -7.99 0.05
N VAL A 41 -9.43 -7.34 0.85
CA VAL A 41 -9.09 -6.89 2.21
C VAL A 41 -10.08 -7.49 3.18
N TYR A 42 -9.57 -8.04 4.28
CA TYR A 42 -10.42 -8.49 5.38
C TYR A 42 -10.70 -7.31 6.31
N ARG A 43 -11.98 -7.12 6.66
CA ARG A 43 -12.41 -6.09 7.61
C ARG A 43 -13.21 -6.74 8.72
N GLU A 44 -12.95 -6.32 9.94
CA GLU A 44 -13.78 -6.64 11.10
C GLU A 44 -15.16 -5.97 10.98
N ALA A 45 -16.13 -6.44 11.78
CA ALA A 45 -17.48 -5.88 11.77
C ALA A 45 -17.47 -4.40 12.15
N GLY A 46 -17.95 -3.56 11.22
CA GLY A 46 -18.13 -2.13 11.42
C GLY A 46 -19.60 -1.77 11.70
N ILE A 47 -19.83 -0.48 11.98
CA ILE A 47 -21.18 0.05 12.24
C ILE A 47 -22.13 -0.17 11.04
N LYS A 48 -21.60 -0.14 9.81
CA LYS A 48 -22.38 -0.14 8.57
C LYS A 48 -22.21 -1.39 7.73
N ALA A 49 -21.30 -2.29 8.11
CA ALA A 49 -20.96 -3.45 7.30
C ALA A 49 -20.52 -4.61 8.20
N PRO A 50 -20.93 -5.86 7.89
CA PRO A 50 -20.50 -7.03 8.65
C PRO A 50 -19.01 -7.30 8.50
N GLU A 51 -18.48 -8.17 9.33
CA GLU A 51 -17.13 -8.71 9.15
C GLU A 51 -17.04 -9.54 7.85
N GLY A 52 -15.91 -9.45 7.14
CA GLY A 52 -15.66 -10.31 5.99
C GLY A 52 -14.62 -9.76 5.01
N TRP A 53 -14.56 -10.41 3.84
CA TRP A 53 -13.70 -10.01 2.73
C TRP A 53 -14.40 -9.01 1.82
N TYR A 54 -13.70 -7.92 1.51
CA TYR A 54 -14.16 -6.84 0.66
C TYR A 54 -13.21 -6.62 -0.51
N GLU A 55 -13.75 -6.15 -1.63
CA GLU A 55 -12.96 -5.63 -2.73
C GLU A 55 -12.81 -4.13 -2.54
N GLU A 56 -11.59 -3.68 -2.29
CA GLU A 56 -11.30 -2.28 -2.02
C GLU A 56 -10.26 -1.73 -2.99
N ASN A 57 -10.45 -0.48 -3.40
CA ASN A 57 -9.56 0.17 -4.34
C ASN A 57 -8.16 0.31 -3.74
N MET A 58 -7.14 -0.13 -4.50
CA MET A 58 -5.77 -0.15 -4.02
C MET A 58 -5.24 1.26 -3.67
N HIS A 59 -5.76 2.33 -4.28
CA HIS A 59 -5.41 3.70 -3.90
C HIS A 59 -5.94 4.04 -2.51
N ASP A 60 -7.15 3.62 -2.16
CA ASP A 60 -7.71 3.90 -0.85
C ASP A 60 -7.00 3.04 0.21
N CYS A 61 -6.72 1.77 -0.08
CA CYS A 61 -5.89 0.93 0.78
C CYS A 61 -4.48 1.53 0.99
N ALA A 62 -3.88 2.13 -0.05
CA ALA A 62 -2.57 2.79 0.07
C ALA A 62 -2.62 4.06 0.93
N LYS A 63 -3.71 4.83 0.88
CA LYS A 63 -3.91 5.99 1.78
C LYS A 63 -4.07 5.56 3.22
N GLU A 64 -4.81 4.49 3.48
CA GLU A 64 -4.93 3.91 4.82
C GLU A 64 -3.57 3.41 5.32
N LEU A 65 -2.88 2.61 4.50
CA LEU A 65 -1.56 2.07 4.82
C LEU A 65 -0.54 3.16 5.11
N MET A 66 -0.61 4.32 4.44
CA MET A 66 0.26 5.47 4.70
C MET A 66 0.19 5.94 6.16
N SER A 67 -0.97 5.74 6.82
CA SER A 67 -1.19 6.10 8.22
C SER A 67 -0.96 4.92 9.19
N ASP A 68 -0.64 3.74 8.68
CA ASP A 68 -0.42 2.50 9.44
C ASP A 68 1.06 2.06 9.34
N LEU A 69 1.89 2.55 10.26
CA LEU A 69 3.31 2.24 10.29
C LEU A 69 3.60 0.77 10.61
N GLU A 70 2.76 0.12 11.43
CA GLU A 70 2.93 -1.29 11.77
C GLU A 70 2.60 -2.17 10.56
N GLY A 71 1.51 -1.87 9.86
CA GLY A 71 1.15 -2.54 8.60
C GLY A 71 2.23 -2.38 7.53
N GLN A 72 2.83 -1.18 7.39
CA GLN A 72 3.95 -0.97 6.48
C GLN A 72 5.14 -1.89 6.80
N LYS A 73 5.57 -1.92 8.06
CA LYS A 73 6.68 -2.77 8.52
C LYS A 73 6.37 -4.24 8.29
N PHE A 74 5.17 -4.67 8.68
CA PHE A 74 4.72 -6.05 8.52
C PHE A 74 4.77 -6.49 7.05
N LEU A 75 4.29 -5.68 6.11
CA LEU A 75 4.30 -6.02 4.68
C LEU A 75 5.72 -6.08 4.12
N VAL A 76 6.59 -5.13 4.48
CA VAL A 76 8.01 -5.13 4.07
C VAL A 76 8.73 -6.36 4.60
N GLU A 77 8.57 -6.69 5.88
CA GLU A 77 9.16 -7.87 6.49
C GLU A 77 8.61 -9.16 5.88
N THR A 78 7.30 -9.22 5.61
CA THR A 78 6.68 -10.40 4.98
C THR A 78 7.21 -10.63 3.57
N LEU A 79 7.36 -9.57 2.76
CA LEU A 79 8.00 -9.66 1.44
C LEU A 79 9.41 -10.24 1.52
N LYS A 80 10.22 -9.75 2.46
CA LYS A 80 11.58 -10.24 2.65
C LYS A 80 11.60 -11.68 3.14
N CYS A 81 10.89 -12.00 4.21
CA CYS A 81 10.95 -13.30 4.88
C CYS A 81 10.26 -14.43 4.09
N LYS A 82 9.16 -14.14 3.38
CA LYS A 82 8.39 -15.17 2.64
C LYS A 82 8.78 -15.28 1.18
N LYS A 83 9.30 -14.21 0.58
CA LYS A 83 9.54 -14.13 -0.87
C LYS A 83 10.97 -13.76 -1.23
N GLY A 84 11.81 -13.39 -0.25
CA GLY A 84 13.19 -12.96 -0.50
C GLY A 84 13.28 -11.64 -1.26
N ILE A 85 12.21 -10.84 -1.24
CA ILE A 85 12.14 -9.57 -1.98
C ILE A 85 12.40 -8.43 -1.00
N ASP A 86 13.52 -7.72 -1.19
CA ASP A 86 13.76 -6.47 -0.48
C ASP A 86 12.93 -5.34 -1.09
N PHE A 87 12.36 -4.50 -0.20
CA PHE A 87 11.63 -3.29 -0.57
C PHE A 87 12.44 -2.07 -0.15
N SER A 88 12.64 -1.14 -1.08
CA SER A 88 13.26 0.16 -0.81
C SER A 88 12.33 1.30 -1.22
N GLU A 89 12.33 2.36 -0.40
CA GLU A 89 11.64 3.61 -0.71
C GLU A 89 12.24 4.21 -2.00
N GLU A 90 11.39 4.53 -2.97
CA GLU A 90 11.79 5.36 -4.10
C GLU A 90 11.51 6.83 -3.79
N ALA A 91 12.47 7.69 -4.13
CA ALA A 91 12.22 9.11 -4.16
C ALA A 91 11.12 9.39 -5.19
N LEU A 92 10.20 10.30 -4.86
CA LEU A 92 9.28 10.81 -5.87
C LEU A 92 10.13 11.41 -7.00
N PRO A 93 9.84 11.10 -8.27
CA PRO A 93 10.53 11.74 -9.37
C PRO A 93 10.32 13.25 -9.22
N LEU A 94 11.37 13.97 -8.82
CA LEU A 94 11.41 15.41 -8.95
C LEU A 94 11.26 15.67 -10.43
N ALA A 95 10.10 16.19 -10.85
CA ALA A 95 9.84 16.49 -12.24
C ALA A 95 11.04 17.29 -12.78
N GLU A 96 11.79 16.70 -13.71
CA GLU A 96 13.00 17.31 -14.28
C GLU A 96 12.70 18.65 -14.97
N TRP A 97 11.42 18.94 -15.19
CA TRP A 97 10.86 20.16 -15.77
C TRP A 97 10.86 21.40 -14.85
N VAL A 98 11.25 21.30 -13.57
CA VAL A 98 11.32 22.45 -12.65
C VAL A 98 12.65 23.24 -12.77
N ARG A 99 13.54 22.83 -13.69
CA ARG A 99 14.87 23.45 -13.89
C ARG A 99 15.06 24.19 -15.23
N GLN A 100 13.97 24.61 -15.91
CA GLN A 100 14.07 25.47 -17.10
C GLN A 100 13.49 26.85 -16.82
#